data_AF-A0A965EB87-F1
#
_entry.id   AF-A0A965EB87-F1
#
_cell.length_a   1.000
_cell.length_b   1.000
_cell.length_c   1.000
_cell.angle_alpha   90.00
_cell.angle_beta   90.00
_cell.angle_gamma   90.00
#
_symmetry.space_group_name_H-M   'P 1'
#
loop_
_entity.id
_entity.type
_entity.pdbx_description
1 polymer ?
#
loop_
_entity_poly.entity_id
_entity_poly.type
_entity_poly.pdbx_seq_one_letter_code
_entity_poly.pdbx_strand_id
1 'polypeptide(L)' 'MTFVVDSSAIVKLIVDEPNSQNFGNWLKNCKGELFVSEIAHTEVARAIARVDANLHRQL' A
#
# COMPACT_ATOMS: atom_id res chain seq x y z
N MET A 1 6.48 15.50 11.29
CA MET A 1 5.30 14.69 11.67
C MET A 1 5.32 13.46 10.79
N THR A 2 5.35 12.27 11.38
CA THR A 2 5.47 10.99 10.66
C THR A 2 4.08 10.45 10.35
N PHE A 3 3.86 9.99 9.12
CA PHE A 3 2.61 9.39 8.71
C PHE A 3 2.76 7.88 8.68
N VAL A 4 2.02 7.18 9.54
CA VAL A 4 1.98 5.71 9.54
C VAL A 4 1.00 5.26 8.47
N VAL A 5 1.47 4.44 7.54
CA VAL A 5 0.68 3.94 6.42
C VAL A 5 0.17 2.55 6.77
N ASP A 6 -1.16 2.41 6.84
CA ASP A 6 -1.84 1.14 7.07
C ASP A 6 -1.90 0.27 5.79
N SER A 7 -2.08 -1.04 5.94
CA SER A 7 -2.14 -2.00 4.83
C SER A 7 -3.22 -1.63 3.81
N SER A 8 -4.38 -1.15 4.27
CA SER A 8 -5.48 -0.69 3.40
C SER A 8 -5.11 0.49 2.50
N ALA A 9 -4.22 1.38 2.95
CA ALA A 9 -3.75 2.51 2.16
C ALA A 9 -2.71 2.08 1.12
N ILE A 10 -1.86 1.09 1.45
CA ILE A 10 -0.88 0.51 0.53
C ILE A 10 -1.58 -0.16 -0.66
N VAL A 11 -2.69 -0.87 -0.42
CA VAL A 11 -3.47 -1.53 -1.49
C VAL A 11 -3.92 -0.53 -2.56
N LYS A 12 -4.28 0.70 -2.20
CA LYS A 12 -4.69 1.75 -3.15
C LYS A 12 -3.57 2.21 -4.09
N LEU A 13 -2.31 1.86 -3.82
CA LEU A 13 -1.18 2.12 -4.71
C LEU A 13 -0.92 0.97 -5.69
N ILE A 14 -1.46 -0.21 -5.39
CA ILE A 14 -1.23 -1.44 -6.14
C ILE A 14 -2.45 -1.73 -7.03
N VAL A 15 -3.65 -1.45 -6.52
CA VAL A 15 -4.93 -1.64 -7.19
C VAL A 15 -5.53 -0.27 -7.54
N ASP A 16 -5.98 -0.13 -8.78
CA ASP A 16 -6.68 1.08 -9.23
C ASP A 16 -8.11 1.08 -8.69
N GLU A 17 -8.30 1.73 -7.55
CA GLU A 17 -9.57 1.89 -6.83
C GLU A 17 -10.04 3.35 -6.87
N PRO A 18 -11.33 3.61 -6.56
CA PRO A 18 -11.78 4.98 -6.34
C PRO A 18 -10.89 5.70 -5.30
N ASN A 19 -10.35 6.85 -5.71
CA ASN A 19 -9.41 7.70 -4.95
C ASN A 19 -7.94 7.26 -4.95
N SER A 20 -7.52 6.21 -5.66
CA SER A 20 -6.10 5.84 -5.80
C SER A 20 -5.25 7.00 -6.35
N GLN A 21 -5.76 7.71 -7.36
CA GLN A 21 -5.08 8.91 -7.90
C GLN A 21 -4.95 10.04 -6.88
N ASN A 22 -6.01 10.32 -6.13
CA ASN A 22 -5.99 11.37 -5.09
C ASN A 22 -5.00 11.04 -3.97
N PHE A 23 -4.97 9.77 -3.55
CA PHE A 23 -4.03 9.30 -2.55
C PHE A 23 -2.58 9.34 -3.04
N GLY A 24 -2.33 8.89 -4.27
CA GLY A 24 -1.01 8.99 -4.90
C GLY A 24 -0.51 10.43 -5.02
N ASN A 25 -1.40 11.38 -5.37
CA ASN A 25 -1.06 12.80 -5.42
C ASN A 25 -0.80 13.38 -4.02
N TRP A 26 -1.56 12.97 -3.01
CA TRP A 26 -1.31 13.35 -1.62
C TRP A 26 0.06 12.85 -1.14
N LEU A 27 0.40 11.58 -1.42
CA LEU A 27 1.71 11.00 -1.08
C LEU A 27 2.88 11.75 -1.72
N LYS A 28 2.77 12.09 -3.02
CA LYS A 28 3.80 12.88 -3.73
C LYS A 28 4.04 14.24 -3.09
N ASN A 29 3.01 14.83 -2.50
CA ASN A 29 3.08 16.12 -1.81
C ASN A 29 3.45 15.99 -0.32
N CYS A 30 3.56 14.76 0.19
CA CYS A 30 3.87 14.49 1.58
C CYS A 30 5.38 14.64 1.80
N LYS A 31 5.80 15.79 2.34
CA LYS A 31 7.21 16.08 2.69
C LYS A 31 7.67 15.44 4.01
N GLY A 32 6.80 14.69 4.68
CA GLY A 32 7.10 13.99 5.94
C GLY A 32 7.61 12.58 5.70
N GLU A 33 8.24 11.99 6.71
CA GLU A 33 8.59 10.57 6.68
C GLU A 33 7.32 9.71 6.69
N LEU A 34 7.17 8.90 5.65
CA LEU A 34 6.17 7.83 5.59
C LEU A 34 6.76 6.62 6.28
N PHE A 35 6.07 6.10 7.27
CA PHE A 35 6.45 4.88 7.96
C PHE A 35 5.48 3.76 7.58
N VAL A 36 6.03 2.67 7.06
CA VAL A 36 5.30 1.42 6.81
C VAL A 36 5.83 0.39 7.80
N SER A 37 4.94 -0.25 8.56
CA SER A 37 5.34 -1.31 9.48
C SER A 37 5.53 -2.63 8.73
N GLU A 38 6.37 -3.52 9.26
CA GLU A 38 6.54 -4.89 8.72
C GLU A 38 5.22 -5.68 8.74
N ILE A 39 4.35 -5.40 9.71
CA ILE A 39 3.01 -6.00 9.82
C ILE A 39 2.16 -5.58 8.63
N ALA A 40 2.09 -4.28 8.31
CA ALA A 40 1.33 -3.79 7.17
C ALA A 40 1.84 -4.39 5.85
N HIS A 41 3.16 -4.55 5.71
CA HIS A 41 3.75 -5.20 4.54
C HIS A 41 3.32 -6.68 4.43
N THR A 42 3.36 -7.41 5.54
CA THR A 42 2.93 -8.82 5.61
C THR A 42 1.45 -8.98 5.29
N GLU A 43 0.59 -8.09 5.78
CA GLU A 43 -0.85 -8.11 5.51
C GLU A 43 -1.15 -7.90 4.02
N VAL A 44 -0.48 -6.94 3.37
CA VAL A 44 -0.63 -6.69 1.94
C VAL A 44 -0.19 -7.90 1.12
N ALA A 45 0.99 -8.47 1.43
CA ALA A 45 1.49 -9.66 0.74
C ALA A 45 0.52 -10.85 0.88
N ARG A 46 -0.06 -11.06 2.07
CA ARG A 46 -1.08 -12.11 2.30
C ARG A 46 -2.39 -11.82 1.59
N ALA A 47 -2.84 -10.57 1.54
CA ALA A 47 -4.04 -10.17 0.84
C ALA A 47 -3.92 -10.43 -0.67
N ILE A 48 -2.79 -10.03 -1.26
CA ILE A 48 -2.44 -10.29 -2.67
C ILE A 48 -2.46 -11.80 -2.96
N ALA A 49 -1.75 -12.60 -2.15
CA ALA A 49 -1.66 -14.03 -2.35
C ALA A 49 -3.02 -14.76 -2.26
N ARG A 50 -3.98 -14.23 -1.50
CA ARG A 50 -5.34 -14.78 -1.40
C ARG A 50 -6.17 -14.50 -2.65
N VAL A 51 -5.92 -13.39 -3.34
CA VAL A 51 -6.68 -12.98 -4.53
C VAL A 51 -6.06 -13.55 -5.81
N ASP A 52 -4.73 -13.63 -5.89
CA ASP A 52 -4.01 -14.31 -6.97
C ASP A 52 -2.77 -15.04 -6.43
N ALA A 53 -2.89 -16.37 -6.32
CA ALA A 53 -1.82 -17.23 -5.82
C ALA A 53 -0.58 -17.27 -6.73
N ASN A 54 -0.70 -16.86 -8.00
CA ASN A 54 0.42 -16.83 -8.95
C ASN A 54 1.23 -15.53 -8.90
N LEU A 55 0.69 -14.46 -8.31
CA LEU A 55 1.38 -13.16 -8.18
C LEU A 55 2.60 -13.22 -7.25
N HIS A 56 2.66 -14.24 -6.37
CA HIS A 56 3.75 -14.45 -5.40
C HIS A 56 5.14 -14.71 -6.02
N ARG A 57 5.23 -14.95 -7.33
CA ARG A 57 6.53 -15.14 -8.02
C ARG A 57 7.18 -13.84 -8.50
N GLN A 58 6.52 -12.69 -8.38
CA GLN A 58 6.95 -11.44 -9.02
C GLN A 58 7.21 -10.27 -8.04
N LEU A 59 7.04 -10.48 -6.74
CA LEU A 59 7.38 -9.53 -5.66
C LEU A 59 8.64 -10.01 -4.94
#